data_AF-A0A1A8R0Q6-F1
#
_entry.id   AF-A0A1A8R0Q6-F1
#
_cell.length_a   1.000
_cell.length_b   1.000
_cell.length_c   1.000
_cell.angle_alpha   90.00
_cell.angle_beta   90.00
_cell.angle_gamma   90.00
#
_symmetry.space_group_name_H-M   'P 1'
#
loop_
_entity.id
_entity.type
_entity.pdbx_description
1 polymer ?
#
loop_
_entity_poly.entity_id
_entity_poly.type
_entity_poly.pdbx_seq_one_letter_code
_entity_poly.pdbx_strand_id
1 'polypeptide(L)'
;VNPAVTLSLLATRKLDVLRALVYVSAQCLGACLGTLALYLALPLKTTADHFVNKVPIELNAAQALGIEMLCTFEMVFTIFSVEEQRRRESPE
;
A
#
# COMPACT_ATOMS: atom_id res chain seq x y z
N VAL A 1 3.66 -4.98 -2.11
CA VAL A 1 2.28 -5.53 -2.04
C VAL A 1 1.38 -4.43 -1.49
N ASN A 2 0.78 -3.59 -2.34
CA ASN A 2 0.00 -2.42 -1.91
C ASN A 2 -1.06 -2.06 -2.97
N PRO A 3 -2.35 -1.96 -2.58
CA PRO A 3 -3.43 -1.60 -3.51
C PRO A 3 -3.24 -0.25 -4.20
N ALA A 4 -2.73 0.77 -3.51
CA ALA A 4 -2.49 2.09 -4.09
C ALA A 4 -1.44 2.05 -5.21
N VAL A 5 -0.40 1.20 -5.06
CA VAL A 5 0.60 0.98 -6.11
C VAL A 5 0.00 0.22 -7.29
N THR A 6 -0.83 -0.79 -7.04
CA THR A 6 -1.53 -1.50 -8.13
C THR A 6 -2.47 -0.57 -8.90
N LEU A 7 -3.17 0.32 -8.21
CA LEU A 7 -4.02 1.34 -8.83
C LEU A 7 -3.20 2.38 -9.60
N SER A 8 -2.02 2.78 -9.12
CA SER A 8 -1.16 3.72 -9.86
C SER A 8 -0.62 3.11 -11.16
N LEU A 9 -0.29 1.82 -11.16
CA LEU A 9 0.09 1.08 -12.37
C LEU A 9 -1.08 0.96 -13.36
N LEU A 10 -2.30 0.79 -12.86
CA LEU A 10 -3.50 0.80 -13.68
C LEU A 10 -3.75 2.19 -14.30
N ALA A 11 -3.67 3.25 -13.50
CA ALA A 11 -3.86 4.63 -13.95
C ALA A 11 -2.83 5.06 -15.01
N THR A 12 -1.60 4.55 -14.91
CA THR A 12 -0.52 4.77 -15.89
C THR A 12 -0.55 3.80 -17.08
N ARG A 13 -1.59 2.95 -17.19
CA ARG A 13 -1.76 1.93 -18.24
C ARG A 13 -0.60 0.93 -18.35
N LYS A 14 0.15 0.73 -17.25
CA LYS A 14 1.21 -0.28 -17.14
C LYS A 14 0.65 -1.65 -16.75
N LEU A 15 -0.62 -1.71 -16.35
CA LEU A 15 -1.30 -2.93 -15.93
C LEU A 15 -2.73 -2.97 -16.47
N ASP A 16 -3.19 -4.16 -16.84
CA ASP A 16 -4.56 -4.41 -17.31
C ASP A 16 -5.58 -4.41 -16.15
N VAL A 17 -6.80 -3.96 -16.40
CA VAL A 17 -7.87 -3.76 -15.40
C VAL A 17 -8.18 -5.08 -14.67
N LEU A 18 -8.31 -6.18 -15.41
CA LEU A 18 -8.62 -7.47 -14.81
C LEU A 18 -7.50 -7.94 -13.87
N ARG A 19 -6.25 -7.74 -14.26
CA ARG A 19 -5.09 -8.07 -13.42
C ARG A 19 -5.02 -7.17 -12.19
N ALA A 20 -5.31 -5.88 -12.35
CA ALA A 20 -5.36 -4.94 -11.23
C ALA A 20 -6.40 -5.37 -10.19
N LEU A 21 -7.59 -5.78 -10.64
CA LEU A 21 -8.65 -6.27 -9.75
C LEU A 21 -8.22 -7.51 -8.97
N VAL A 22 -7.63 -8.50 -9.66
CA VAL A 22 -7.12 -9.73 -9.02
C VAL A 22 -5.98 -9.42 -8.04
N TYR A 23 -5.09 -8.50 -8.36
CA TYR A 23 -4.02 -8.12 -7.44
C TYR A 23 -4.56 -7.40 -6.21
N VAL A 24 -5.48 -6.45 -6.37
CA VAL A 24 -6.08 -5.76 -5.21
C VAL A 24 -6.83 -6.75 -4.32
N SER A 25 -7.61 -7.67 -4.89
CA SER A 25 -8.34 -8.67 -4.09
C SER A 25 -7.38 -9.60 -3.35
N ALA A 26 -6.35 -10.12 -4.02
CA ALA A 26 -5.33 -10.96 -3.38
C ALA A 26 -4.57 -10.22 -2.28
N GLN A 27 -4.26 -8.93 -2.48
CA GLN A 27 -3.59 -8.09 -1.47
C GLN A 27 -4.45 -7.89 -0.23
N CYS A 28 -5.73 -7.56 -0.41
CA CYS A 28 -6.67 -7.41 0.71
C CYS A 28 -6.88 -8.73 1.46
N LEU A 29 -7.06 -9.84 0.73
CA LEU A 29 -7.20 -11.16 1.34
C LEU A 29 -5.94 -11.56 2.12
N GLY A 30 -4.75 -11.34 1.55
CA GLY A 30 -3.48 -11.56 2.22
C GLY A 30 -3.31 -10.71 3.48
N ALA A 31 -3.74 -9.45 3.46
CA ALA A 31 -3.71 -8.57 4.63
C ALA A 31 -4.66 -9.05 5.74
N CYS A 32 -5.86 -9.52 5.39
CA CYS A 32 -6.80 -10.10 6.36
C CYS A 32 -6.24 -11.38 6.99
N LEU A 33 -5.71 -12.29 6.18
CA LEU A 33 -5.09 -13.54 6.65
C LEU A 33 -3.85 -13.28 7.50
N GLY A 34 -3.01 -12.31 7.11
CA GLY A 34 -1.85 -11.88 7.88
C GLY A 34 -2.24 -11.29 9.24
N THR A 35 -3.26 -10.44 9.26
CA THR A 35 -3.82 -9.90 10.51
C THR A 35 -4.37 -11.01 11.40
N LEU A 36 -5.09 -11.99 10.84
CA LEU A 36 -5.60 -13.13 11.59
C LEU A 36 -4.46 -13.98 12.19
N ALA A 37 -3.40 -14.23 11.43
CA ALA A 37 -2.23 -14.95 11.93
C ALA A 37 -1.55 -14.19 13.08
N LEU A 38 -1.39 -12.86 12.96
CA LEU A 38 -0.84 -12.02 14.04
C LEU A 38 -1.74 -12.02 15.28
N TYR A 39 -3.05 -11.98 15.09
CA TYR A 39 -4.02 -12.06 16.18
C TYR A 39 -3.90 -13.37 16.97
N LEU A 40 -3.63 -14.50 16.29
CA LEU A 40 -3.41 -15.80 16.92
C LEU A 40 -2.03 -15.91 17.59
N ALA A 41 -1.02 -15.23 17.05
CA ALA A 41 0.36 -15.32 17.53
C ALA A 41 0.67 -14.37 18.70
N LEU A 42 -0.02 -13.23 18.82
CA LEU A 42 0.26 -12.20 19.83
C LEU A 42 -0.79 -12.17 20.96
N PRO A 43 -0.41 -11.77 22.18
CA PRO A 43 -1.35 -11.57 23.28
C PRO A 43 -2.36 -10.46 22.96
N LEU A 44 -3.65 -10.81 23.04
CA LEU A 44 -4.81 -10.00 22.59
C LEU A 44 -4.86 -8.56 23.13
N LYS A 45 -4.26 -8.31 24.29
CA LYS A 45 -4.35 -7.02 24.99
C LYS A 45 -3.52 -5.91 24.35
N THR A 46 -2.60 -6.23 23.43
CA THR A 46 -1.66 -5.26 22.85
C THR A 46 -1.83 -5.10 21.33
N THR A 47 -2.45 -6.07 20.65
CA THR A 47 -2.43 -6.13 19.18
C THR A 47 -3.40 -5.15 18.51
N ALA A 48 -4.58 -4.91 19.08
CA ALA A 48 -5.57 -4.05 18.41
C ALA A 48 -5.21 -2.55 18.48
N ASP A 49 -4.60 -2.09 19.57
CA ASP A 49 -4.32 -0.67 19.76
C ASP A 49 -3.07 -0.18 19.06
N HIS A 50 -2.09 -1.07 18.84
CA HIS A 50 -0.80 -0.71 18.27
C HIS A 50 -0.71 -0.87 16.75
N PHE A 51 -1.50 -1.78 16.15
CA PHE A 51 -1.37 -2.14 14.73
C PHE A 51 -2.47 -1.57 13.83
N VAL A 52 -3.45 -0.85 14.40
CA VAL A 52 -4.48 -0.15 13.63
C VAL A 52 -4.05 1.30 13.42
N ASN A 53 -4.00 1.74 12.16
CA ASN A 53 -3.76 3.14 11.85
C ASN A 53 -4.90 4.01 12.38
N LYS A 54 -4.55 4.99 13.21
CA LYS A 54 -5.47 5.96 13.82
C LYS A 54 -4.94 7.36 13.55
N VAL A 55 -5.85 8.32 13.36
CA VAL A 55 -5.47 9.73 13.28
C VAL A 55 -5.00 10.18 14.67
N PRO A 56 -3.79 10.74 14.82
CA PRO A 56 -3.31 11.27 16.10
C PRO A 56 -4.24 12.36 16.64
N ILE A 57 -4.39 12.44 17.96
CA ILE A 57 -5.30 13.41 18.60
C ILE A 57 -4.94 14.88 18.31
N GLU A 58 -3.69 15.13 17.94
CA GLU A 58 -3.15 16.46 17.62
C GLU A 58 -3.43 16.89 16.17
N LEU A 59 -3.91 15.99 15.31
CA LEU A 59 -4.13 16.24 13.89
C LEU A 59 -5.61 16.16 13.54
N ASN A 60 -6.05 17.05 12.64
CA ASN A 60 -7.34 16.89 11.99
C ASN A 60 -7.26 15.84 10.87
N ALA A 61 -8.39 15.21 10.55
CA ALA A 61 -8.52 14.23 9.47
C ALA A 61 -7.99 14.75 8.12
N ALA A 62 -8.21 16.02 7.81
CA ALA A 62 -7.71 16.63 6.58
C ALA A 62 -6.17 16.69 6.53
N GLN A 63 -5.51 16.97 7.67
CA GLN A 63 -4.05 17.00 7.76
C GLN A 63 -3.48 15.58 7.63
N ALA A 64 -4.06 14.61 8.34
CA ALA A 64 -3.66 13.21 8.24
C ALA A 64 -3.82 12.66 6.81
N LEU A 65 -4.93 12.99 6.15
CA LEU A 65 -5.14 12.65 4.75
C LEU A 65 -4.09 13.29 3.83
N GLY A 66 -3.76 14.57 4.04
CA GLY A 66 -2.71 15.24 3.28
C GLY A 66 -1.34 14.58 3.42
N ILE A 67 -0.99 14.16 4.63
CA ILE A 67 0.26 13.41 4.90
C ILE A 67 0.25 12.07 4.18
N GLU A 68 -0.83 11.28 4.30
CA GLU A 68 -0.99 9.99 3.60
C GLU A 68 -0.88 10.12 2.08
N MET A 69 -1.47 11.19 1.50
CA MET A 69 -1.34 11.47 0.07
C MET A 69 0.12 11.74 -0.33
N LEU A 70 0.84 12.55 0.44
CA LEU A 70 2.25 12.88 0.15
C LEU A 70 3.14 11.63 0.29
N CYS A 71 3.02 10.87 1.38
CA CYS A 71 3.78 9.64 1.59
C CYS A 71 3.51 8.61 0.48
N THR A 72 2.25 8.43 0.09
CA THR A 72 1.90 7.49 -0.99
C THR A 72 2.44 7.99 -2.33
N PHE A 73 2.39 9.28 -2.60
CA PHE A 73 2.93 9.88 -3.81
C PHE A 73 4.44 9.66 -3.93
N GLU A 74 5.22 9.97 -2.88
CA GLU A 74 6.67 9.80 -2.89
C GLU A 74 7.08 8.34 -3.10
N MET A 75 6.38 7.40 -2.45
CA MET A 75 6.59 5.97 -2.64
C MET A 75 6.31 5.55 -4.09
N VAL A 76 5.16 5.95 -4.66
CA VAL A 76 4.80 5.62 -6.04
C VAL A 76 5.76 6.26 -7.04
N PHE A 77 6.14 7.51 -6.82
CA PHE A 77 7.13 8.21 -7.64
C PHE A 77 8.46 7.47 -7.65
N THR A 78 8.97 7.08 -6.47
CA THR A 78 10.20 6.30 -6.33
C THR A 78 10.13 4.97 -7.08
N ILE A 79 9.00 4.25 -6.99
CA ILE A 79 8.79 3.00 -7.73
C ILE A 79 8.91 3.25 -9.24
N PHE A 80 8.24 4.27 -9.77
CA PHE A 80 8.34 4.60 -11.20
C PHE A 80 9.75 5.05 -11.60
N SER A 81 10.43 5.83 -10.77
CA SER A 81 11.82 6.25 -11.03
C SER A 81 12.76 5.05 -11.12
N VAL A 82 12.69 4.11 -10.17
CA VAL A 82 13.51 2.90 -10.16
C VAL A 82 13.19 1.99 -11.35
N GLU A 83 11.91 1.81 -11.68
CA GLU A 83 11.49 1.01 -12.84
C GLU A 83 12.00 1.61 -14.16
N GLU A 84 11.98 2.94 -14.30
CA GLU A 84 12.51 3.63 -15.48
C GLU A 84 14.04 3.51 -15.56
N GLN A 85 14.78 3.66 -14.45
CA GLN A 85 16.23 3.42 -14.43
C GLN A 85 16.55 2.00 -14.87
N ARG A 86 15.84 1.00 -14.32
CA ARG A 86 16.04 -0.41 -14.67
C ARG A 86 15.81 -0.68 -16.16
N ARG A 87 14.80 -0.04 -16.77
CA ARG A 87 14.53 -0.16 -18.22
C ARG A 87 15.65 0.42 -19.08
N ARG A 88 16.36 1.45 -18.60
CA ARG A 88 17.48 2.06 -19.34
C ARG A 88 18.76 1.26 -19.22
N GLU A 89 19.00 0.65 -18.07
CA GLU A 89 20.19 -0.15 -17.78
C GLU A 89 20.16 -1.55 -18.41
N SER A 90 18.97 -2.11 -18.64
CA SER A 90 18.78 -3.40 -19.31
C SER A 90 17.98 -3.23 -20.60
N PRO A 91 18.59 -2.71 -21.69
CA PRO A 91 17.99 -2.70 -23.01
C PRO A 91 18.10 -4.10 -23.63
N GLU A 92 17.35 -5.06 -23.09
CA GLU A 92 17.05 -6.32 -23.80
C GLU A 92 15.94 -6.09 -24.83
#